data_AF-A0A917WSM6-F1
#
_entry.id   AF-A0A917WSM6-F1
#
_cell.length_a   1.000
_cell.length_b   1.000
_cell.length_c   1.000
_cell.angle_alpha   90.00
_cell.angle_beta   90.00
_cell.angle_gamma   90.00
#
_symmetry.space_group_name_H-M   'P 1'
#
loop_
_entity.id
_entity.type
_entity.pdbx_description
1 polymer ?
#
loop_
_entity_poly.entity_id
_entity_poly.type
_entity_poly.pdbx_seq_one_letter_code
_entity_poly.pdbx_strand_id
1 'polypeptide(L)'
;MARTASAAAEVRRSFAKSAPPVMGSHFTLGTVPTVVMIDGAVERQLLALEPRACDFRVFDVADPVAAWAVLPGLPVERLLLAGTAAGPALLPLLRSALGYDPAVQELLGFLRQRFLPDGAVPPVPARVAPAVRSFALGAPGDPVAPGLFPGRVTKLARLALAAQGGYPAEAVRAAAEHAYDGGRPYHAHDALACALVHPGVDGVALAARHEGSSRGWKSRRKTARVLAWARRESYLPPPVTCECRHERFRPPRERWEAFRLTGAWSRARPLLELVEELAWGQAVHRCVRCGRYWREDVLSSGHADLSYGYPLDAWTPTAP
;
A
#
# COMPACT_ATOMS: atom_id res chain seq x y z
N MET A 1 -3.93 46.02 49.07
CA MET A 1 -3.74 46.04 47.60
C MET A 1 -2.82 44.90 47.19
N ALA A 2 -3.37 43.69 47.11
CA ALA A 2 -2.63 42.47 46.77
C ALA A 2 -3.52 41.59 45.90
N ARG A 3 -3.50 41.80 44.58
CA ARG A 3 -4.05 40.89 43.56
C ARG A 3 -3.41 41.24 42.21
N THR A 4 -2.44 40.45 41.76
CA THR A 4 -2.19 40.07 40.34
C THR A 4 -0.83 39.35 40.22
N ALA A 5 -0.71 38.13 40.74
CA ALA A 5 0.40 37.23 40.38
C ALA A 5 0.12 35.74 40.65
N SER A 6 -1.14 35.29 40.58
CA SER A 6 -1.49 33.91 40.96
C SER A 6 -2.61 33.31 40.08
N ALA A 7 -2.49 33.47 38.75
CA ALA A 7 -3.38 32.79 37.81
C ALA A 7 -2.67 32.20 36.57
N ALA A 8 -1.36 32.45 36.40
CA ALA A 8 -0.60 31.93 35.26
C ALA A 8 0.21 30.65 35.57
N ALA A 9 0.30 30.24 36.85
CA ALA A 9 1.12 29.10 37.27
C ALA A 9 0.34 27.79 37.46
N GLU A 10 -1.00 27.82 37.46
CA GLU A 10 -1.82 26.65 37.83
C GLU A 10 -2.55 25.98 36.66
N VAL A 11 -2.39 26.48 35.43
CA VAL A 11 -2.94 25.84 34.22
C VAL A 11 -1.92 24.93 33.51
N ARG A 12 -0.64 24.94 33.91
CA ARG A 12 0.42 24.11 33.30
C ARG A 12 0.70 22.78 34.01
N ARG A 13 0.02 22.45 35.11
CA ARG A 13 0.26 21.21 35.89
C ARG A 13 -0.84 20.16 35.86
N SER A 14 -1.82 20.27 34.95
CA SER A 14 -2.92 19.29 34.84
C SER A 14 -3.08 18.65 33.44
N PHE A 15 -1.97 18.45 32.72
CA PHE A 15 -1.94 17.65 31.47
C PHE A 15 -0.82 16.60 31.46
N ALA A 16 -0.47 16.07 32.64
CA ALA A 16 0.43 14.94 32.79
C ALA A 16 -0.33 13.76 33.40
N LYS A 17 -1.24 13.15 32.63
CA LYS A 17 -1.70 11.78 32.82
C LYS A 17 -2.46 11.30 31.57
N SER A 18 -1.83 10.35 30.88
CA SER A 18 -2.48 9.32 30.06
C SER A 18 -3.14 9.77 28.75
N ALA A 19 -2.32 10.05 27.73
CA ALA A 19 -2.69 9.80 26.34
C ALA A 19 -1.66 8.83 25.74
N PRO A 20 -2.07 7.67 25.19
CA PRO A 20 -1.12 6.79 24.49
C PRO A 20 -0.52 7.56 23.31
N PRO A 21 0.76 7.32 22.95
CA PRO A 21 1.35 7.97 21.80
C PRO A 21 0.52 7.63 20.56
N VAL A 22 -0.15 8.65 20.01
CA VAL A 22 -0.72 8.58 18.68
C VAL A 22 0.48 8.48 17.74
N MET A 23 0.84 7.25 17.41
CA MET A 23 1.80 6.88 16.37
C MET A 23 1.19 7.25 15.01
N GLY A 24 1.10 8.55 14.75
CA GLY A 24 0.87 9.13 13.44
C GLY A 24 2.22 9.17 12.74
N SER A 25 2.49 8.16 11.91
CA SER A 25 3.68 8.11 11.06
C SER A 25 3.59 9.16 9.95
N HIS A 26 3.76 10.42 10.30
CA HIS A 26 4.40 11.39 9.43
C HIS A 26 5.88 11.32 9.79
N PHE A 27 6.62 10.43 9.11
CA PHE A 27 8.07 10.57 9.05
C PHE A 27 8.32 11.89 8.31
N THR A 28 8.56 12.97 9.05
CA THR A 28 9.44 14.01 8.54
C THR A 28 10.76 13.32 8.25
N LEU A 29 11.14 13.27 6.98
CA LEU A 29 12.44 12.78 6.53
C LEU A 29 13.51 13.68 7.16
N GLY A 30 13.97 13.31 8.36
CA GLY A 30 15.33 13.63 8.76
C GLY A 30 16.25 13.11 7.66
N THR A 31 17.30 13.86 7.34
CA THR A 31 18.33 13.43 6.40
C THR A 31 18.78 12.02 6.80
N VAL A 32 18.60 11.05 5.88
CA VAL A 32 19.08 9.68 6.11
C VAL A 32 20.60 9.77 6.28
N PRO A 33 21.18 9.24 7.37
CA PRO A 33 22.60 9.40 7.62
C PRO A 33 23.43 8.75 6.50
N THR A 34 24.41 9.49 6.01
CA THR A 34 25.40 8.99 5.06
C THR A 34 26.58 8.40 5.81
N VAL A 35 26.89 7.13 5.53
CA VAL A 35 28.10 6.45 5.99
C VAL A 35 29.13 6.54 4.87
N VAL A 36 30.19 7.32 5.10
CA VAL A 36 31.32 7.43 4.17
C VAL A 36 32.35 6.37 4.53
N MET A 37 32.58 5.44 3.60
CA MET A 37 33.56 4.38 3.75
C MET A 37 34.95 4.89 3.34
N ILE A 38 35.92 4.67 4.21
CA ILE A 38 37.33 4.96 3.98
C ILE A 38 38.08 3.69 3.54
N ASP A 39 39.29 3.88 3.02
CA ASP A 39 40.13 2.84 2.43
C ASP A 39 40.31 1.63 3.35
N GLY A 40 40.31 0.43 2.76
CA GLY A 40 40.42 -0.85 3.48
C GLY A 40 39.19 -1.25 4.29
N ALA A 41 38.17 -0.37 4.44
CA ALA A 41 36.91 -0.71 5.10
C ALA A 41 35.77 -1.02 4.12
N VAL A 42 35.87 -0.58 2.85
CA VAL A 42 34.82 -0.73 1.82
C VAL A 42 34.38 -2.19 1.70
N GLU A 43 35.31 -3.10 1.43
CA GLU A 43 34.99 -4.53 1.26
C GLU A 43 34.30 -5.12 2.49
N ARG A 44 34.88 -4.95 3.68
CA ARG A 44 34.32 -5.47 4.93
C ARG A 44 32.91 -4.94 5.21
N GLN A 45 32.69 -3.65 4.99
CA GLN A 45 31.38 -3.03 5.22
C GLN A 45 30.33 -3.51 4.22
N LEU A 46 30.70 -3.65 2.94
CA LEU A 46 29.79 -4.16 1.91
C LEU A 46 29.47 -5.65 2.11
N LEU A 47 30.43 -6.46 2.55
CA LEU A 47 30.20 -7.87 2.89
C LEU A 47 29.28 -8.04 4.11
N ALA A 48 29.40 -7.15 5.11
CA ALA A 48 28.56 -7.15 6.31
C ALA A 48 27.19 -6.48 6.12
N LEU A 49 26.89 -5.98 4.91
CA LEU A 49 25.67 -5.22 4.66
C LEU A 49 24.42 -6.10 4.77
N GLU A 50 23.52 -5.76 5.67
CA GLU A 50 22.21 -6.42 5.78
C GLU A 50 21.12 -5.64 5.03
N PRO A 51 20.09 -6.32 4.48
CA PRO A 51 19.00 -5.65 3.78
C PRO A 51 18.30 -4.56 4.60
N ARG A 52 18.21 -4.75 5.92
CA ARG A 52 17.60 -3.78 6.82
C ARG A 52 18.41 -2.49 6.95
N ALA A 53 19.74 -2.55 6.80
CA ALA A 53 20.60 -1.37 6.90
C ALA A 53 20.33 -0.37 5.75
N CYS A 54 19.92 -0.87 4.59
CA CYS A 54 19.57 -0.09 3.39
C CYS A 54 18.30 0.77 3.53
N ASP A 55 17.54 0.62 4.63
CA ASP A 55 16.38 1.47 4.94
C ASP A 55 16.78 2.74 5.69
N PHE A 56 17.93 2.73 6.38
CA PHE A 56 18.27 3.73 7.39
C PHE A 56 19.58 4.45 7.12
N ARG A 57 20.33 4.03 6.10
CA ARG A 57 21.65 4.56 5.79
C ARG A 57 21.80 4.72 4.29
N VAL A 58 22.53 5.75 3.90
CA VAL A 58 23.11 5.88 2.56
C VAL A 58 24.59 5.54 2.69
N PHE A 59 25.12 4.67 1.84
CA PHE A 59 26.53 4.28 1.86
C PHE A 59 27.26 4.96 0.71
N ASP A 60 28.35 5.66 1.01
CA ASP A 60 29.18 6.30 0.01
C ASP A 60 30.66 6.04 0.27
N VAL A 61 31.53 6.44 -0.65
CA VAL A 61 32.98 6.22 -0.55
C VAL A 61 33.73 7.55 -0.56
N ALA A 62 34.77 7.64 0.27
CA ALA A 62 35.69 8.79 0.26
C ALA A 62 36.64 8.74 -0.94
N ASP A 63 37.13 7.54 -1.28
CA ASP A 63 38.01 7.29 -2.42
C ASP A 63 37.35 6.33 -3.42
N PRO A 64 36.84 6.85 -4.55
CA PRO A 64 36.31 6.04 -5.64
C PRO A 64 37.32 5.06 -6.26
N VAL A 65 38.61 5.39 -6.26
CA VAL A 65 39.67 4.55 -6.87
C VAL A 65 39.93 3.32 -6.02
N ALA A 66 40.07 3.50 -4.70
CA ALA A 66 40.21 2.38 -3.77
C ALA A 66 38.97 1.47 -3.79
N ALA A 67 37.77 2.06 -3.84
CA ALA A 67 36.53 1.30 -3.97
C ALA A 67 36.48 0.50 -5.29
N TRP A 68 36.84 1.12 -6.42
CA TRP A 68 36.86 0.47 -7.72
C TRP A 68 37.71 -0.80 -7.76
N ALA A 69 38.84 -0.81 -7.05
CA ALA A 69 39.73 -1.96 -6.99
C ALA A 69 39.11 -3.21 -6.31
N VAL A 70 38.16 -3.02 -5.37
CA VAL A 70 37.59 -4.14 -4.58
C VAL A 70 36.24 -4.63 -5.09
N LEU A 71 35.44 -3.77 -5.73
CA LEU A 71 34.07 -4.11 -6.15
C LEU A 71 33.99 -5.34 -7.07
N PRO A 72 34.89 -5.55 -8.06
CA PRO A 72 34.83 -6.72 -8.93
C PRO A 72 34.98 -8.06 -8.20
N GLY A 73 35.60 -8.07 -7.02
CA GLY A 73 35.77 -9.27 -6.19
C GLY A 73 34.56 -9.59 -5.31
N LEU A 74 33.58 -8.69 -5.20
CA LEU A 74 32.43 -8.88 -4.33
C LEU A 74 31.35 -9.77 -4.98
N PRO A 75 30.62 -10.57 -4.19
CA PRO A 75 29.45 -11.29 -4.68
C PRO A 75 28.41 -10.33 -5.27
N VAL A 76 27.77 -10.73 -6.38
CA VAL A 76 26.74 -9.96 -7.08
C VAL A 76 25.58 -9.52 -6.17
N GLU A 77 25.24 -10.36 -5.18
CA GLU A 77 24.29 -10.04 -4.12
C GLU A 77 24.68 -8.78 -3.35
N ARG A 78 25.94 -8.69 -2.93
CA ARG A 78 26.44 -7.55 -2.13
C ARG A 78 26.51 -6.29 -2.98
N LEU A 79 26.92 -6.41 -4.24
CA LEU A 79 26.91 -5.29 -5.19
C LEU A 79 25.49 -4.75 -5.40
N LEU A 80 24.51 -5.63 -5.64
CA LEU A 80 23.12 -5.24 -5.86
C LEU A 80 22.51 -4.63 -4.59
N LEU A 81 22.74 -5.24 -3.43
CA LEU A 81 22.23 -4.77 -2.15
C LEU A 81 22.80 -3.39 -1.79
N ALA A 82 24.11 -3.21 -1.92
CA ALA A 82 24.79 -1.93 -1.72
C ALA A 82 24.23 -0.86 -2.66
N GLY A 83 23.97 -1.24 -3.92
CA GLY A 83 23.38 -0.36 -4.91
C GLY A 83 22.02 0.20 -4.49
N THR A 84 21.25 -0.52 -3.68
CA THR A 84 19.93 -0.05 -3.21
C THR A 84 20.00 1.11 -2.23
N ALA A 85 21.17 1.37 -1.64
CA ALA A 85 21.43 2.40 -0.64
C ALA A 85 22.68 3.25 -0.97
N ALA A 86 23.24 3.11 -2.17
CA ALA A 86 24.46 3.82 -2.56
C ALA A 86 24.23 5.33 -2.73
N GLY A 87 25.18 6.11 -2.21
CA GLY A 87 25.33 7.55 -2.43
C GLY A 87 25.88 7.88 -3.83
N PRO A 88 26.06 9.17 -4.13
CA PRO A 88 26.44 9.65 -5.45
C PRO A 88 27.81 9.16 -5.94
N ALA A 89 28.82 8.98 -5.07
CA ALA A 89 30.14 8.53 -5.53
C ALA A 89 30.20 7.00 -5.72
N LEU A 90 29.54 6.23 -4.85
CA LEU A 90 29.53 4.77 -4.92
C LEU A 90 28.62 4.21 -6.02
N LEU A 91 27.47 4.85 -6.31
CA LEU A 91 26.49 4.30 -7.24
C LEU A 91 27.07 4.05 -8.65
N PRO A 92 27.78 4.99 -9.31
CA PRO A 92 28.37 4.75 -10.62
C PRO A 92 29.35 3.56 -10.65
N LEU A 93 30.13 3.38 -9.58
CA LEU A 93 31.08 2.28 -9.45
C LEU A 93 30.36 0.93 -9.38
N LEU A 94 29.31 0.83 -8.56
CA LEU A 94 28.48 -0.37 -8.45
C LEU A 94 27.77 -0.70 -9.76
N ARG A 95 27.27 0.31 -10.48
CA ARG A 95 26.65 0.10 -11.79
C ARG A 95 27.62 -0.50 -12.79
N SER A 96 28.85 -0.02 -12.80
CA SER A 96 29.88 -0.53 -13.69
C SER A 96 30.36 -1.94 -13.28
N ALA A 97 30.50 -2.20 -11.97
CA ALA A 97 30.82 -3.55 -11.44
C ALA A 97 29.72 -4.59 -11.73
N LEU A 98 28.43 -4.20 -11.70
CA LEU A 98 27.29 -5.05 -12.08
C LEU A 98 27.16 -5.23 -13.60
N GLY A 99 27.99 -4.53 -14.39
CA GLY A 99 27.88 -4.40 -15.83
C GLY A 99 26.78 -3.43 -16.25
N TYR A 100 26.98 -2.77 -17.40
CA TYR A 100 26.01 -1.85 -18.01
C TYR A 100 24.80 -2.54 -18.66
N ASP A 101 24.39 -3.70 -18.15
CA ASP A 101 23.18 -4.41 -18.61
C ASP A 101 21.93 -3.57 -18.26
N PRO A 102 21.17 -3.06 -19.25
CA PRO A 102 20.03 -2.20 -19.01
C PRO A 102 19.00 -2.79 -18.05
N ALA A 103 18.75 -4.10 -18.11
CA ALA A 103 17.74 -4.75 -17.26
C ALA A 103 18.20 -4.84 -15.80
N VAL A 104 19.51 -5.02 -15.56
CA VAL A 104 20.07 -4.95 -14.19
C VAL A 104 20.03 -3.52 -13.67
N GLN A 105 20.30 -2.52 -14.52
CA GLN A 105 20.22 -1.10 -14.13
C GLN A 105 18.79 -0.67 -13.80
N GLU A 106 17.82 -1.13 -14.57
CA GLU A 106 16.39 -0.91 -14.33
C GLU A 106 15.94 -1.55 -13.01
N LEU A 107 16.29 -2.83 -12.78
CA LEU A 107 16.02 -3.52 -11.53
C LEU A 107 16.66 -2.81 -10.33
N LEU A 108 17.91 -2.36 -10.46
CA LEU A 108 18.60 -1.60 -9.41
C LEU A 108 17.88 -0.26 -9.13
N GLY A 109 17.44 0.45 -10.18
CA GLY A 109 16.63 1.65 -10.05
C GLY A 109 15.33 1.38 -9.29
N PHE A 110 14.63 0.30 -9.64
CA PHE A 110 13.43 -0.16 -8.95
C PHE A 110 13.69 -0.48 -7.48
N LEU A 111 14.74 -1.26 -7.17
CA LEU A 111 15.10 -1.64 -5.80
C LEU A 111 15.53 -0.46 -4.92
N ARG A 112 15.79 0.72 -5.48
CA ARG A 112 16.07 1.98 -4.75
C ARG A 112 14.82 2.79 -4.40
N GLN A 113 13.67 2.46 -4.99
CA GLN A 113 12.43 3.20 -4.77
C GLN A 113 11.83 2.94 -3.39
N ARG A 114 10.83 3.74 -3.01
CA ARG A 114 9.96 3.46 -1.87
C ARG A 114 9.05 2.27 -2.17
N PHE A 115 8.52 1.62 -1.12
CA PHE A 115 7.53 0.57 -1.29
C PHE A 115 6.18 1.13 -1.73
N LEU A 116 5.58 0.46 -2.72
CA LEU A 116 4.73 1.01 -3.79
C LEU A 116 5.53 1.91 -4.74
N PRO A 117 6.23 1.29 -5.71
CA PRO A 117 7.09 1.99 -6.67
C PRO A 117 6.28 2.92 -7.59
N ASP A 118 6.96 3.92 -8.13
CA ASP A 118 6.45 4.85 -9.14
C ASP A 118 6.78 4.26 -10.52
N GLY A 119 6.07 3.20 -10.91
CA GLY A 119 6.28 2.47 -12.16
C GLY A 119 6.01 0.97 -12.05
N ALA A 120 5.94 0.32 -13.21
CA ALA A 120 5.81 -1.11 -13.31
C ALA A 120 7.03 -1.84 -12.71
N VAL A 121 6.79 -3.04 -12.22
CA VAL A 121 7.80 -3.98 -11.73
C VAL A 121 8.61 -4.49 -12.92
N PRO A 122 9.93 -4.22 -12.97
CA PRO A 122 10.76 -4.69 -14.07
C PRO A 122 11.02 -6.19 -13.96
N PRO A 123 11.36 -6.87 -15.08
CA PRO A 123 11.83 -8.24 -15.03
C PRO A 123 13.11 -8.37 -14.20
N VAL A 124 13.35 -9.56 -13.63
CA VAL A 124 14.56 -9.88 -12.88
C VAL A 124 15.45 -10.72 -13.77
N PRO A 125 16.60 -10.17 -14.24
CA PRO A 125 17.50 -10.94 -15.09
C PRO A 125 17.96 -12.22 -14.40
N ALA A 126 17.96 -13.34 -15.13
CA ALA A 126 18.27 -14.67 -14.58
C ALA A 126 19.59 -14.69 -13.81
N ARG A 127 20.61 -13.97 -14.31
CA ARG A 127 21.94 -13.89 -13.69
C ARG A 127 21.94 -13.26 -12.28
N VAL A 128 20.99 -12.39 -11.97
CA VAL A 128 20.87 -11.73 -10.64
C VAL A 128 19.69 -12.25 -9.82
N ALA A 129 18.86 -13.15 -10.36
CA ALA A 129 17.72 -13.72 -9.65
C ALA A 129 18.11 -14.42 -8.32
N PRO A 130 19.22 -15.19 -8.23
CA PRO A 130 19.66 -15.76 -6.95
C PRO A 130 19.98 -14.68 -5.91
N ALA A 131 20.64 -13.59 -6.34
CA ALA A 131 20.93 -12.44 -5.48
C ALA A 131 19.65 -11.74 -5.00
N VAL A 132 18.66 -11.53 -5.87
CA VAL A 132 17.38 -10.93 -5.45
C VAL A 132 16.66 -11.83 -4.44
N ARG A 133 16.75 -13.16 -4.62
CA ARG A 133 16.12 -14.13 -3.72
C ARG A 133 16.74 -14.13 -2.33
N SER A 134 18.05 -13.95 -2.20
CA SER A 134 18.72 -13.99 -0.91
C SER A 134 18.28 -12.85 0.03
N PHE A 135 18.02 -11.65 -0.49
CA PHE A 135 17.51 -10.53 0.32
C PHE A 135 15.99 -10.37 0.31
N ALA A 136 15.25 -11.25 -0.39
CA ALA A 136 13.79 -11.32 -0.31
C ALA A 136 13.28 -11.86 1.04
N LEU A 137 14.11 -12.54 1.84
CA LEU A 137 13.79 -12.68 3.26
C LEU A 137 12.68 -13.70 3.54
N GLY A 138 12.45 -14.72 2.71
CA GLY A 138 11.27 -15.60 2.78
C GLY A 138 10.16 -15.23 1.78
N ALA A 139 8.95 -15.75 2.00
CA ALA A 139 7.79 -15.53 1.13
C ALA A 139 7.06 -14.21 1.42
N PRO A 140 6.21 -13.72 0.50
CA PRO A 140 5.38 -12.55 0.76
C PRO A 140 4.51 -12.71 2.01
N GLY A 141 4.59 -11.74 2.93
CA GLY A 141 3.87 -11.78 4.20
C GLY A 141 4.59 -12.50 5.35
N ASP A 142 5.76 -13.10 5.10
CA ASP A 142 6.58 -13.66 6.17
C ASP A 142 7.26 -12.55 6.98
N PRO A 143 7.32 -12.66 8.33
CA PRO A 143 8.12 -11.77 9.16
C PRO A 143 9.61 -11.92 8.87
N VAL A 144 10.40 -10.88 9.16
CA VAL A 144 11.84 -10.85 8.83
C VAL A 144 12.66 -10.31 9.99
N ALA A 145 13.41 -11.20 10.65
CA ALA A 145 14.33 -10.84 11.73
C ALA A 145 15.35 -9.76 11.30
N PRO A 146 15.79 -8.85 12.20
CA PRO A 146 15.39 -8.71 13.60
C PRO A 146 14.05 -7.98 13.81
N GLY A 147 13.31 -7.65 12.73
CA GLY A 147 12.02 -6.98 12.78
C GLY A 147 10.82 -7.93 12.64
N LEU A 148 9.63 -7.45 12.97
CA LEU A 148 8.40 -8.12 12.51
C LEU A 148 8.06 -7.71 11.07
N PHE A 149 8.69 -6.66 10.54
CA PHE A 149 8.34 -6.04 9.27
C PHE A 149 9.52 -6.10 8.29
N PRO A 150 9.31 -6.61 7.06
CA PRO A 150 10.34 -6.56 6.03
C PRO A 150 10.69 -5.12 5.68
N GLY A 151 11.98 -4.89 5.42
CA GLY A 151 12.50 -3.62 4.94
C GLY A 151 12.04 -3.27 3.53
N ARG A 152 12.37 -2.06 3.06
CA ARG A 152 11.99 -1.57 1.71
C ARG A 152 12.55 -2.48 0.63
N VAL A 153 13.86 -2.77 0.69
CA VAL A 153 14.55 -3.61 -0.31
C VAL A 153 13.96 -5.03 -0.32
N THR A 154 13.70 -5.61 0.85
CA THR A 154 13.10 -6.94 0.98
C THR A 154 11.71 -7.00 0.36
N LYS A 155 10.86 -6.00 0.60
CA LYS A 155 9.53 -5.93 0.00
C LYS A 155 9.58 -5.76 -1.52
N LEU A 156 10.49 -4.95 -2.04
CA LEU A 156 10.65 -4.76 -3.48
C LEU A 156 11.23 -6.01 -4.14
N ALA A 157 12.16 -6.72 -3.49
CA ALA A 157 12.67 -8.00 -3.95
C ALA A 157 11.56 -9.05 -4.05
N ARG A 158 10.73 -9.17 -3.01
CA ARG A 158 9.54 -10.03 -3.02
C ARG A 158 8.60 -9.67 -4.16
N LEU A 159 8.33 -8.37 -4.37
CA LEU A 159 7.46 -7.89 -5.43
C LEU A 159 8.00 -8.24 -6.83
N ALA A 160 9.30 -8.01 -7.08
CA ALA A 160 9.97 -8.32 -8.34
C ALA A 160 9.95 -9.81 -8.66
N LEU A 161 10.19 -10.66 -7.65
CA LEU A 161 10.11 -12.11 -7.80
C LEU A 161 8.66 -12.59 -8.02
N ALA A 162 7.68 -12.02 -7.32
CA ALA A 162 6.28 -12.38 -7.48
C ALA A 162 5.74 -12.08 -8.88
N ALA A 163 6.12 -10.94 -9.46
CA ALA A 163 5.72 -10.54 -10.82
C ALA A 163 6.13 -11.55 -11.91
N GLN A 164 7.11 -12.41 -11.64
CA GLN A 164 7.60 -13.43 -12.57
C GLN A 164 7.24 -14.86 -12.15
N GLY A 165 6.31 -15.03 -11.20
CA GLY A 165 5.95 -16.36 -10.71
C GLY A 165 7.02 -17.01 -9.83
N GLY A 166 7.90 -16.22 -9.19
CA GLY A 166 8.99 -16.71 -8.36
C GLY A 166 8.57 -17.36 -7.03
N TYR A 167 7.26 -17.41 -6.75
CA TYR A 167 6.61 -18.03 -5.61
C TYR A 167 5.41 -18.88 -6.06
N PRO A 168 4.98 -19.89 -5.29
CA PRO A 168 3.74 -20.61 -5.59
C PRO A 168 2.52 -19.69 -5.50
N ALA A 169 1.68 -19.68 -6.54
CA ALA A 169 0.50 -18.79 -6.63
C ALA A 169 -0.44 -18.94 -5.42
N GLU A 170 -0.74 -20.18 -5.03
CA GLU A 170 -1.60 -20.47 -3.89
C GLU A 170 -1.06 -19.93 -2.57
N ALA A 171 0.25 -20.01 -2.35
CA ALA A 171 0.89 -19.49 -1.15
C ALA A 171 0.81 -17.95 -1.10
N VAL A 172 1.05 -17.29 -2.24
CA VAL A 172 0.94 -15.82 -2.35
C VAL A 172 -0.51 -15.37 -2.16
N ARG A 173 -1.47 -16.06 -2.76
CA ARG A 173 -2.91 -15.80 -2.61
C ARG A 173 -3.34 -15.93 -1.14
N ALA A 174 -3.03 -17.04 -0.49
CA ALA A 174 -3.34 -17.27 0.91
C ALA A 174 -2.73 -16.20 1.81
N ALA A 175 -1.44 -15.88 1.61
CA ALA A 175 -0.76 -14.85 2.38
C ALA A 175 -1.42 -13.46 2.23
N ALA A 176 -1.93 -13.13 1.04
CA ALA A 176 -2.63 -11.88 0.77
C ALA A 176 -4.04 -11.82 1.38
N GLU A 177 -4.82 -12.91 1.27
CA GLU A 177 -6.16 -13.00 1.86
C GLU A 177 -6.12 -12.76 3.38
N HIS A 178 -5.13 -13.36 4.03
CA HIS A 178 -4.87 -13.27 5.47
C HIS A 178 -3.97 -12.08 5.84
N ALA A 179 -3.67 -11.14 4.94
CA ALA A 179 -2.69 -10.08 5.19
C ALA A 179 -3.03 -9.14 6.37
N TYR A 180 -4.29 -9.14 6.82
CA TYR A 180 -4.81 -8.19 7.80
C TYR A 180 -5.49 -8.85 8.99
N ASP A 181 -5.34 -10.16 9.15
CA ASP A 181 -5.97 -10.89 10.24
C ASP A 181 -5.37 -10.47 11.59
N GLY A 182 -6.22 -10.40 12.62
CA GLY A 182 -5.84 -9.87 13.94
C GLY A 182 -4.74 -10.64 14.66
N GLY A 183 -4.47 -11.89 14.26
CA GLY A 183 -3.44 -12.74 14.85
C GLY A 183 -2.05 -12.65 14.21
N ARG A 184 -1.86 -11.81 13.18
CA ARG A 184 -0.55 -11.73 12.49
C ARG A 184 0.41 -10.78 13.20
N PRO A 185 1.72 -11.08 13.19
CA PRO A 185 2.74 -10.21 13.76
C PRO A 185 2.80 -8.83 13.08
N TYR A 186 2.34 -8.74 11.81
CA TYR A 186 2.17 -7.47 11.13
C TYR A 186 1.11 -7.51 10.01
N HIS A 187 0.65 -6.33 9.58
CA HIS A 187 -0.16 -6.19 8.36
C HIS A 187 0.70 -6.38 7.11
N ALA A 188 0.53 -7.53 6.45
CA ALA A 188 1.32 -8.00 5.31
C ALA A 188 0.91 -7.33 3.98
N HIS A 189 1.04 -6.01 3.90
CA HIS A 189 0.73 -5.25 2.67
C HIS A 189 1.60 -5.69 1.48
N ASP A 190 2.79 -6.21 1.74
CA ASP A 190 3.67 -6.79 0.72
C ASP A 190 3.06 -8.04 0.11
N ALA A 191 2.40 -8.90 0.89
CA ALA A 191 1.68 -10.06 0.36
C ALA A 191 0.57 -9.64 -0.61
N LEU A 192 -0.25 -8.63 -0.25
CA LEU A 192 -1.28 -8.11 -1.15
C LEU A 192 -0.66 -7.53 -2.43
N ALA A 193 0.39 -6.71 -2.34
CA ALA A 193 1.03 -6.16 -3.53
C ALA A 193 1.64 -7.25 -4.43
N CYS A 194 2.28 -8.27 -3.83
CA CYS A 194 2.84 -9.41 -4.56
C CYS A 194 1.75 -10.23 -5.26
N ALA A 195 0.62 -10.47 -4.60
CA ALA A 195 -0.51 -11.20 -5.19
C ALA A 195 -1.10 -10.48 -6.40
N LEU A 196 -1.19 -9.14 -6.36
CA LEU A 196 -1.74 -8.35 -7.46
C LEU A 196 -0.87 -8.35 -8.73
N VAL A 197 0.44 -8.56 -8.60
CA VAL A 197 1.35 -8.65 -9.76
C VAL A 197 1.62 -10.09 -10.20
N HIS A 198 1.18 -11.08 -9.43
CA HIS A 198 1.53 -12.47 -9.66
C HIS A 198 0.73 -13.06 -10.83
N PRO A 199 1.36 -13.66 -11.85
CA PRO A 199 0.67 -14.10 -13.07
C PRO A 199 -0.35 -15.23 -12.83
N GLY A 200 -0.15 -16.04 -11.79
CA GLY A 200 -1.05 -17.13 -11.40
C GLY A 200 -2.11 -16.79 -10.36
N VAL A 201 -2.28 -15.51 -9.97
CA VAL A 201 -3.28 -15.11 -8.96
C VAL A 201 -4.36 -14.25 -9.61
N ASP A 202 -5.63 -14.54 -9.34
CA ASP A 202 -6.74 -13.67 -9.72
C ASP A 202 -6.76 -12.41 -8.86
N GLY A 203 -6.03 -11.38 -9.33
CA GLY A 203 -5.94 -10.09 -8.67
C GLY A 203 -7.30 -9.38 -8.56
N VAL A 204 -8.21 -9.59 -9.51
CA VAL A 204 -9.53 -8.92 -9.53
C VAL A 204 -10.42 -9.45 -8.41
N ALA A 205 -10.54 -10.78 -8.30
CA ALA A 205 -11.29 -11.42 -7.21
C ALA A 205 -10.70 -11.04 -5.85
N LEU A 206 -9.37 -11.03 -5.74
CA LEU A 206 -8.68 -10.63 -4.51
C LEU A 206 -8.97 -9.16 -4.15
N ALA A 207 -8.89 -8.24 -5.12
CA ALA A 207 -9.19 -6.83 -4.91
C ALA A 207 -10.62 -6.62 -4.39
N ALA A 208 -11.62 -7.27 -5.03
CA ALA A 208 -13.02 -7.18 -4.63
C ALA A 208 -13.24 -7.63 -3.17
N ARG A 209 -12.61 -8.73 -2.76
CA ARG A 209 -12.65 -9.21 -1.37
C ARG A 209 -12.08 -8.18 -0.39
N HIS A 210 -10.97 -7.54 -0.73
CA HIS A 210 -10.34 -6.57 0.15
C HIS A 210 -11.14 -5.26 0.24
N GLU A 211 -11.83 -4.86 -0.83
CA GLU A 211 -12.70 -3.68 -0.85
C GLU A 211 -13.98 -3.88 -0.02
N GLY A 212 -14.57 -5.08 0.00
CA GLY A 212 -15.77 -5.40 0.80
C GLY A 212 -15.53 -5.67 2.30
N SER A 213 -14.28 -5.67 2.77
CA SER A 213 -13.95 -6.09 4.14
C SER A 213 -14.24 -5.02 5.21
N SER A 214 -14.85 -5.42 6.33
CA SER A 214 -15.13 -4.59 7.52
C SER A 214 -13.91 -4.38 8.44
N ARG A 215 -12.73 -4.10 7.86
CA ARG A 215 -11.46 -3.94 8.61
C ARG A 215 -11.32 -2.55 9.24
N GLY A 216 -10.43 -2.39 10.22
CA GLY A 216 -10.14 -1.09 10.83
C GLY A 216 -9.62 -0.02 9.84
N TRP A 217 -9.84 1.26 10.16
CA TRP A 217 -9.53 2.42 9.29
C TRP A 217 -8.10 2.42 8.72
N LYS A 218 -7.08 2.16 9.57
CA LYS A 218 -5.67 2.15 9.14
C LYS A 218 -5.41 1.08 8.07
N SER A 219 -5.96 -0.12 8.24
CA SER A 219 -5.82 -1.23 7.30
C SER A 219 -6.53 -0.94 5.98
N ARG A 220 -7.73 -0.35 6.04
CA ARG A 220 -8.47 0.09 4.84
C ARG A 220 -7.67 1.12 4.04
N ARG A 221 -7.11 2.15 4.71
CA ARG A 221 -6.30 3.18 4.04
C ARG A 221 -5.09 2.59 3.32
N LYS A 222 -4.37 1.66 3.97
CA LYS A 222 -3.19 1.03 3.35
C LYS A 222 -3.59 0.07 2.23
N THR A 223 -4.66 -0.70 2.38
CA THR A 223 -5.24 -1.53 1.33
C THR A 223 -5.60 -0.67 0.10
N ALA A 224 -6.32 0.42 0.30
CA ALA A 224 -6.71 1.34 -0.77
C ALA A 224 -5.49 1.91 -1.51
N ARG A 225 -4.38 2.20 -0.81
CA ARG A 225 -3.13 2.64 -1.46
C ARG A 225 -2.52 1.57 -2.35
N VAL A 226 -2.51 0.30 -1.91
CA VAL A 226 -2.00 -0.82 -2.72
C VAL A 226 -2.89 -1.04 -3.94
N LEU A 227 -4.21 -1.03 -3.79
CA LEU A 227 -5.15 -1.21 -4.91
C LEU A 227 -5.07 -0.04 -5.90
N ALA A 228 -4.95 1.20 -5.43
CA ALA A 228 -4.78 2.36 -6.29
C ALA A 228 -3.44 2.31 -7.05
N TRP A 229 -2.36 1.88 -6.40
CA TRP A 229 -1.08 1.62 -7.06
C TRP A 229 -1.23 0.56 -8.15
N ALA A 230 -1.81 -0.60 -7.84
CA ALA A 230 -1.97 -1.69 -8.80
C ALA A 230 -2.79 -1.28 -10.02
N ARG A 231 -3.83 -0.46 -9.84
CA ARG A 231 -4.62 0.11 -10.96
C ARG A 231 -3.82 1.07 -11.82
N ARG A 232 -3.04 1.94 -11.19
CA ARG A 232 -2.21 2.93 -11.90
C ARG A 232 -1.16 2.25 -12.77
N GLU A 233 -0.58 1.15 -12.28
CA GLU A 233 0.41 0.34 -13.00
C GLU A 233 -0.25 -0.80 -13.83
N SER A 234 -1.57 -0.76 -14.04
CA SER A 234 -2.33 -1.71 -14.87
C SER A 234 -2.31 -3.19 -14.45
N TYR A 235 -1.90 -3.49 -13.21
CA TYR A 235 -2.04 -4.82 -12.61
C TYR A 235 -3.47 -5.17 -12.20
N LEU A 236 -4.28 -4.14 -11.99
CA LEU A 236 -5.72 -4.26 -11.85
C LEU A 236 -6.39 -3.46 -12.96
N PRO A 237 -7.52 -3.94 -13.51
CA PRO A 237 -8.35 -3.10 -14.35
C PRO A 237 -8.78 -1.86 -13.55
N PRO A 238 -9.11 -0.76 -14.23
CA PRO A 238 -9.81 0.33 -13.57
C PRO A 238 -11.00 -0.25 -12.80
N PRO A 239 -11.35 0.30 -11.63
CA PRO A 239 -12.52 -0.18 -10.92
C PRO A 239 -13.67 -0.16 -11.91
N VAL A 240 -14.44 -1.26 -11.99
CA VAL A 240 -15.64 -1.30 -12.80
C VAL A 240 -16.60 -0.32 -12.17
N THR A 241 -16.50 0.95 -12.58
CA THR A 241 -17.44 1.99 -12.18
C THR A 241 -18.66 1.73 -13.02
N CYS A 242 -19.64 1.06 -12.43
CA CYS A 242 -20.94 0.97 -13.06
C CYS A 242 -21.44 2.39 -13.36
N GLU A 243 -22.19 2.59 -14.43
CA GLU A 243 -22.78 3.90 -14.72
C GLU A 243 -23.68 4.41 -13.58
N CYS A 244 -24.24 3.52 -12.76
CA CYS A 244 -24.96 3.92 -11.55
C CYS A 244 -24.05 4.57 -10.50
N ARG A 245 -22.73 4.37 -10.59
CA ARG A 245 -21.69 4.91 -9.70
C ARG A 245 -21.94 4.58 -8.23
N HIS A 246 -22.49 3.39 -7.96
CA HIS A 246 -22.83 2.90 -6.62
C HIS A 246 -21.68 3.13 -5.62
N GLU A 247 -20.45 2.86 -6.04
CA GLU A 247 -19.22 3.02 -5.24
C GLU A 247 -18.86 4.47 -4.87
N ARG A 248 -19.48 5.48 -5.51
CA ARG A 248 -19.18 6.91 -5.24
C ARG A 248 -20.09 7.52 -4.19
N PHE A 249 -21.15 6.84 -3.82
CA PHE A 249 -22.16 7.36 -2.90
C PHE A 249 -22.16 6.56 -1.61
N ARG A 250 -22.87 7.08 -0.62
CA ARG A 250 -23.10 6.42 0.67
C ARG A 250 -24.48 6.80 1.19
N PRO A 251 -25.08 6.03 2.11
CA PRO A 251 -26.25 6.46 2.84
C PRO A 251 -26.02 7.84 3.48
N PRO A 252 -26.97 8.79 3.36
CA PRO A 252 -26.83 10.09 3.98
C PRO A 252 -26.91 9.96 5.50
N ARG A 253 -26.08 10.72 6.21
CA ARG A 253 -26.08 10.80 7.67
C ARG A 253 -26.94 11.93 8.19
N GLU A 254 -27.16 12.94 7.35
CA GLU A 254 -27.86 14.17 7.68
C GLU A 254 -28.78 14.56 6.54
N ARG A 255 -29.85 15.31 6.85
CA ARG A 255 -30.90 15.67 5.88
C ARG A 255 -30.33 16.43 4.67
N TRP A 256 -29.34 17.30 4.86
CA TRP A 256 -28.72 18.05 3.74
C TRP A 256 -27.95 17.14 2.76
N GLU A 257 -27.39 16.02 3.22
CA GLU A 257 -26.69 15.05 2.35
C GLU A 257 -27.67 14.38 1.38
N ALA A 258 -28.92 14.11 1.83
CA ALA A 258 -29.97 13.57 0.98
C ALA A 258 -30.29 14.49 -0.21
N PHE A 259 -30.30 15.81 -0.01
CA PHE A 259 -30.48 16.77 -1.12
C PHE A 259 -29.39 16.65 -2.19
N ARG A 260 -28.13 16.43 -1.80
CA ARG A 260 -27.02 16.24 -2.77
C ARG A 260 -27.16 14.93 -3.55
N LEU A 261 -27.81 13.93 -2.96
CA LEU A 261 -28.02 12.63 -3.59
C LEU A 261 -29.13 12.66 -4.65
N THR A 262 -30.03 13.64 -4.65
CA THR A 262 -31.10 13.75 -5.67
C THR A 262 -30.57 13.78 -7.09
N GLY A 263 -29.55 14.61 -7.38
CA GLY A 263 -28.93 14.69 -8.70
C GLY A 263 -28.08 13.47 -9.08
N ALA A 264 -27.65 12.67 -8.10
CA ALA A 264 -27.04 11.36 -8.34
C ALA A 264 -28.11 10.31 -8.63
N TRP A 265 -29.20 10.34 -7.86
CA TRP A 265 -30.36 9.47 -7.98
C TRP A 265 -30.99 9.55 -9.37
N SER A 266 -31.26 10.75 -9.89
CA SER A 266 -31.83 10.92 -11.22
C SER A 266 -30.96 10.33 -12.34
N ARG A 267 -29.65 10.24 -12.13
CA ARG A 267 -28.71 9.61 -13.07
C ARG A 267 -28.64 8.09 -12.91
N ALA A 268 -28.72 7.60 -11.68
CA ALA A 268 -28.68 6.17 -11.39
C ALA A 268 -30.01 5.48 -11.75
N ARG A 269 -31.15 6.09 -11.42
CA ARG A 269 -32.50 5.50 -11.50
C ARG A 269 -32.83 4.82 -12.83
N PRO A 270 -32.50 5.35 -14.02
CA PRO A 270 -32.78 4.66 -15.29
C PRO A 270 -32.03 3.33 -15.48
N LEU A 271 -31.01 3.07 -14.65
CA LEU A 271 -30.19 1.86 -14.66
C LEU A 271 -30.62 0.86 -13.59
N LEU A 272 -31.70 1.14 -12.85
CA LEU A 272 -32.15 0.34 -11.73
C LEU A 272 -33.51 -0.28 -12.03
N GLU A 273 -33.67 -1.54 -11.67
CA GLU A 273 -34.95 -2.24 -11.62
C GLU A 273 -35.47 -2.24 -10.18
N LEU A 274 -36.78 -2.08 -10.03
CA LEU A 274 -37.45 -2.18 -8.73
C LEU A 274 -37.40 -3.63 -8.24
N VAL A 275 -36.91 -3.83 -7.01
CA VAL A 275 -36.86 -5.14 -6.35
C VAL A 275 -38.01 -5.29 -5.38
N GLU A 276 -38.27 -4.26 -4.59
CA GLU A 276 -39.24 -4.30 -3.50
C GLU A 276 -39.76 -2.90 -3.20
N GLU A 277 -41.08 -2.75 -3.13
CA GLU A 277 -41.71 -1.56 -2.59
C GLU A 277 -41.83 -1.70 -1.07
N LEU A 278 -41.54 -0.61 -0.37
CA LEU A 278 -41.54 -0.57 1.08
C LEU A 278 -42.50 0.52 1.55
N ALA A 279 -42.81 0.50 2.84
CA ALA A 279 -43.71 1.47 3.43
C ALA A 279 -43.22 2.91 3.19
N TRP A 280 -44.19 3.83 3.09
CA TRP A 280 -43.97 5.29 3.12
C TRP A 280 -43.19 5.82 1.91
N GLY A 281 -43.43 5.22 0.73
CA GLY A 281 -42.83 5.67 -0.53
C GLY A 281 -41.36 5.28 -0.68
N GLN A 282 -40.87 4.38 0.18
CA GLN A 282 -39.52 3.84 0.07
C GLN A 282 -39.51 2.65 -0.88
N ALA A 283 -38.38 2.41 -1.53
CA ALA A 283 -38.23 1.25 -2.41
C ALA A 283 -36.79 0.76 -2.45
N VAL A 284 -36.59 -0.52 -2.68
CA VAL A 284 -35.27 -1.08 -2.98
C VAL A 284 -35.20 -1.40 -4.45
N HIS A 285 -34.10 -0.96 -5.05
CA HIS A 285 -33.81 -1.15 -6.45
C HIS A 285 -32.50 -1.92 -6.62
N ARG A 286 -32.34 -2.59 -7.74
CA ARG A 286 -31.11 -3.28 -8.12
C ARG A 286 -30.61 -2.71 -9.44
N CYS A 287 -29.31 -2.42 -9.53
CA CYS A 287 -28.77 -1.99 -10.81
C CYS A 287 -28.70 -3.18 -11.78
N VAL A 288 -29.34 -3.06 -12.94
CA VAL A 288 -29.38 -4.13 -13.95
C VAL A 288 -28.01 -4.48 -14.53
N ARG A 289 -27.03 -3.59 -14.36
CA ARG A 289 -25.66 -3.78 -14.86
C ARG A 289 -24.70 -4.38 -13.83
N CYS A 290 -24.62 -3.80 -12.63
CA CYS A 290 -23.69 -4.28 -11.60
C CYS A 290 -24.33 -5.15 -10.52
N GLY A 291 -25.64 -5.34 -10.55
CA GLY A 291 -26.39 -6.15 -9.59
C GLY A 291 -26.44 -5.59 -8.16
N ARG A 292 -25.85 -4.42 -7.90
CA ARG A 292 -25.82 -3.80 -6.56
C ARG A 292 -27.13 -3.09 -6.23
N TYR A 293 -27.43 -3.03 -4.94
CA TYR A 293 -28.68 -2.49 -4.43
C TYR A 293 -28.62 -1.00 -4.12
N TRP A 294 -29.75 -0.33 -4.31
CA TRP A 294 -29.99 1.05 -3.97
C TRP A 294 -31.28 1.14 -3.16
N ARG A 295 -31.30 2.05 -2.19
CA ARG A 295 -32.50 2.45 -1.47
C ARG A 295 -33.00 3.75 -2.05
N GLU A 296 -34.25 3.78 -2.48
CA GLU A 296 -35.02 5.00 -2.68
C GLU A 296 -35.73 5.36 -1.38
N ASP A 297 -35.69 6.65 -1.05
CA ASP A 297 -36.31 7.21 0.13
C ASP A 297 -36.88 8.59 -0.21
N VAL A 298 -37.83 9.05 0.60
CA VAL A 298 -38.60 10.26 0.35
C VAL A 298 -38.51 11.18 1.56
N LEU A 299 -38.09 12.42 1.32
CA LEU A 299 -38.25 13.50 2.29
C LEU A 299 -39.50 14.31 1.94
N SER A 300 -40.52 14.21 2.80
CA SER A 300 -41.71 15.05 2.69
C SER A 300 -41.61 16.29 3.57
N SER A 301 -42.12 17.42 3.09
CA SER A 301 -42.37 18.64 3.88
C SER A 301 -43.85 18.86 4.19
N GLY A 302 -44.74 17.96 3.74
CA GLY A 302 -46.19 18.17 3.74
C GLY A 302 -46.70 19.05 2.58
N HIS A 303 -45.81 19.79 1.91
CA HIS A 303 -46.14 20.60 0.73
C HIS A 303 -45.43 20.12 -0.55
N ALA A 304 -44.32 19.39 -0.41
CA ALA A 304 -43.57 18.80 -1.50
C ALA A 304 -42.83 17.55 -1.03
N ASP A 305 -42.68 16.60 -1.95
CA ASP A 305 -41.92 15.37 -1.74
C ASP A 305 -40.65 15.39 -2.57
N LEU A 306 -39.56 14.94 -1.95
CA LEU A 306 -38.25 14.81 -2.57
C LEU A 306 -37.77 13.37 -2.50
N SER A 307 -37.80 12.67 -3.64
CA SER A 307 -37.20 11.35 -3.76
C SER A 307 -35.68 11.46 -3.96
N TYR A 308 -34.94 10.65 -3.23
CA TYR A 308 -33.51 10.49 -3.39
C TYR A 308 -33.15 9.01 -3.23
N GLY A 309 -31.96 8.63 -3.66
CA GLY A 309 -31.51 7.27 -3.43
C GLY A 309 -30.03 7.17 -3.11
N TYR A 310 -29.69 6.12 -2.39
CA TYR A 310 -28.36 5.85 -1.87
C TYR A 310 -28.02 4.35 -1.97
N PRO A 311 -26.72 4.02 -2.09
CA PRO A 311 -26.30 2.64 -2.21
C PRO A 311 -26.55 1.86 -0.92
N LEU A 312 -26.96 0.60 -1.08
CA LEU A 312 -26.97 -0.41 -0.04
C LEU A 312 -25.83 -1.41 -0.29
N ASP A 313 -25.13 -1.81 0.77
CA ASP A 313 -24.05 -2.81 0.70
C ASP A 313 -24.62 -4.22 0.52
N ALA A 314 -25.81 -4.48 1.07
CA ALA A 314 -26.56 -5.72 0.92
C ALA A 314 -28.07 -5.47 1.05
N TRP A 315 -28.88 -6.32 0.43
CA TRP A 315 -30.33 -6.40 0.64
C TRP A 315 -30.75 -7.87 0.73
N THR A 316 -31.63 -8.18 1.68
CA THR A 316 -32.31 -9.48 1.77
C THR A 316 -33.79 -9.19 1.59
N PRO A 317 -34.45 -9.72 0.54
CA PRO A 317 -35.87 -9.50 0.35
C PRO A 317 -36.65 -9.95 1.58
N THR A 318 -37.63 -9.16 2.00
CA THR A 318 -38.60 -9.62 2.98
C THR A 318 -39.43 -10.73 2.30
N ALA A 319 -39.51 -11.91 2.91
CA ALA A 319 -40.30 -13.01 2.34
C ALA A 319 -41.74 -12.54 2.06
N PRO A 320 -42.37 -13.00 0.96
CA PRO A 320 -43.73 -12.60 0.59
C PRO A 320 -44.76 -12.94 1.68
#